data_AF-A0A7J2JM52-F1
#
_entry.id   AF-A0A7J2JM52-F1
#
_cell.length_a   1.000
_cell.length_b   1.000
_cell.length_c   1.000
_cell.angle_alpha   90.00
_cell.angle_beta   90.00
_cell.angle_gamma   90.00
#
_symmetry.space_group_name_H-M   'P 1'
#
loop_
_entity.id
_entity.type
_entity.pdbx_description
1 polymer ?
#
loop_
_entity_poly.entity_id
_entity_poly.type
_entity_poly.pdbx_seq_one_letter_code
_entity_poly.pdbx_strand_id
1 'polypeptide(L)'
;MNRSIILITCIALTTIAFSIPQEIENKASEYKGYDELISNITLVKYKNETYYWVEYSRTLMYSGSLLLDENSHPVRDKKILLIFSIADIIHKNFRKENVEQLREFSQYYSSLANNIRDLSPELANDSRGISKLLLRSSQYLEKSINSFSPQDTENYLYQESKLIKKMQLAYQNSLSIKETENSVILKNYQDSLVNIFGVIEGNRENLLKSGDYMSQNIQSRISSEDKRRETEMILIVITILLLIFVFFLRRPKRWHSSKHPQPPLGSS
;
A
#
# COMPACT_ATOMS: atom_id res chain seq x y z
N MET A 1 -26.36 49.07 20.01
CA MET A 1 -26.57 47.76 19.35
C MET A 1 -25.89 47.77 18.00
N ASN A 2 -24.81 47.01 17.83
CA ASN A 2 -24.19 46.56 16.56
C ASN A 2 -22.77 46.03 16.83
N ARG A 3 -22.66 44.94 17.62
CA ARG A 3 -21.40 44.19 17.78
C ARG A 3 -21.56 42.69 17.53
N SER A 4 -22.72 42.25 17.08
CA SER A 4 -23.06 40.82 16.95
C SER A 4 -23.10 40.30 15.51
N ILE A 5 -22.69 41.09 14.51
CA ILE A 5 -22.73 40.67 13.09
C ILE A 5 -21.34 40.32 12.53
N ILE A 6 -20.25 40.55 13.28
CA ILE A 6 -18.87 40.28 12.80
C ILE A 6 -18.29 38.97 13.37
N LEU A 7 -19.07 38.17 14.12
CA LEU A 7 -18.58 36.93 14.75
C LEU A 7 -19.25 35.64 14.25
N ILE A 8 -19.92 35.67 13.09
CA ILE A 8 -20.46 34.45 12.43
C ILE A 8 -19.77 34.19 11.08
N THR A 9 -18.98 35.13 10.56
CA THR A 9 -18.31 34.99 9.25
C THR A 9 -16.87 34.47 9.32
N CYS A 10 -16.30 34.22 10.50
CA CYS A 10 -14.92 33.73 10.66
C CYS A 10 -14.79 32.27 11.12
N ILE A 11 -15.90 31.55 11.34
CA ILE A 11 -15.87 30.10 11.67
C ILE A 11 -15.99 29.22 10.42
N ALA A 12 -16.26 29.81 9.24
CA ALA A 12 -16.30 29.09 7.96
C ALA A 12 -14.90 28.85 7.33
N LEU A 13 -13.80 29.06 8.06
CA LEU A 13 -12.45 29.19 7.49
C LEU A 13 -11.36 28.27 8.08
N THR A 14 -11.73 27.13 8.68
CA THR A 14 -10.72 26.10 9.06
C THR A 14 -11.11 24.65 8.75
N THR A 15 -12.22 24.39 8.07
CA THR A 15 -12.39 23.14 7.31
C THR A 15 -12.13 23.45 5.85
N ILE A 16 -10.86 23.46 5.44
CA ILE A 16 -10.53 23.14 4.06
C ILE A 16 -10.96 21.67 3.91
N ALA A 17 -12.23 21.46 3.59
CA ALA A 17 -12.69 20.20 3.04
C ALA A 17 -11.91 20.09 1.74
N PHE A 18 -10.80 19.36 1.75
CA PHE A 18 -10.14 18.94 0.52
C PHE A 18 -11.19 18.12 -0.23
N SER A 19 -11.86 18.75 -1.19
CA SER A 19 -12.73 18.04 -2.10
C SER A 19 -11.84 17.10 -2.89
N ILE A 20 -12.05 15.80 -2.72
CA ILE A 20 -11.42 14.79 -3.56
C ILE A 20 -11.78 15.15 -5.02
N PRO A 21 -10.79 15.21 -5.94
CA PRO A 21 -11.10 15.52 -7.33
C PRO A 21 -12.13 14.52 -7.89
N GLN A 22 -13.15 15.02 -8.59
CA GLN A 22 -14.19 14.17 -9.18
C GLN A 22 -13.60 13.08 -10.09
N GLU A 23 -12.48 13.38 -10.73
CA GLU A 23 -11.73 12.44 -11.57
C GLU A 23 -11.26 11.20 -10.79
N ILE A 24 -10.79 11.38 -9.55
CA ILE A 24 -10.37 10.29 -8.66
C ILE A 24 -11.57 9.40 -8.30
N GLU A 25 -12.71 10.01 -7.95
CA GLU A 25 -13.93 9.26 -7.61
C GLU A 25 -14.50 8.50 -8.82
N ASN A 26 -14.52 9.14 -9.98
CA ASN A 26 -14.95 8.53 -11.23
C ASN A 26 -14.04 7.37 -11.59
N LYS A 27 -12.72 7.55 -11.48
CA LYS A 27 -11.75 6.49 -11.77
C LYS A 27 -11.89 5.33 -10.79
N ALA A 28 -11.95 5.61 -9.49
CA ALA A 28 -12.18 4.60 -8.46
C ALA A 28 -13.43 3.76 -8.74
N SER A 29 -14.51 4.41 -9.22
CA SER A 29 -15.77 3.74 -9.55
C SER A 29 -15.64 2.72 -10.69
N GLU A 30 -14.65 2.84 -11.58
CA GLU A 30 -14.41 1.88 -12.66
C GLU A 30 -13.89 0.53 -12.14
N TYR A 31 -13.17 0.54 -11.01
CA TYR A 31 -12.48 -0.62 -10.44
C TYR A 31 -13.27 -1.35 -9.35
N LYS A 32 -14.47 -0.87 -8.97
CA LYS A 32 -15.32 -1.52 -7.99
C LYS A 32 -15.97 -2.79 -8.57
N GLY A 33 -16.16 -3.80 -7.73
CA GLY A 33 -17.02 -4.95 -8.04
C GLY A 33 -18.49 -4.54 -8.15
N TYR A 34 -19.32 -5.41 -8.73
CA TYR A 34 -20.74 -5.14 -8.99
C TYR A 34 -21.53 -4.69 -7.74
N ASP A 35 -21.26 -5.33 -6.60
CA ASP A 35 -21.89 -5.10 -5.29
C ASP A 35 -21.03 -4.24 -4.35
N GLU A 36 -19.95 -3.64 -4.86
CA GLU A 36 -19.03 -2.83 -4.07
C GLU A 36 -19.37 -1.34 -4.12
N LEU A 37 -19.16 -0.67 -3.00
CA LEU A 37 -19.23 0.79 -2.86
C LEU A 37 -17.86 1.32 -2.43
N ILE A 38 -17.51 2.53 -2.87
CA ILE A 38 -16.38 3.27 -2.33
C ILE A 38 -16.73 3.67 -0.90
N SER A 39 -16.04 3.11 0.08
CA SER A 39 -16.28 3.40 1.50
C SER A 39 -15.46 4.59 2.00
N ASN A 40 -14.26 4.79 1.45
CA ASN A 40 -13.36 5.86 1.85
C ASN A 40 -12.37 6.18 0.72
N ILE A 41 -11.93 7.44 0.64
CA ILE A 41 -10.79 7.85 -0.19
C ILE A 41 -9.91 8.73 0.68
N THR A 42 -8.68 8.27 0.93
CA THR A 42 -7.71 8.99 1.77
C THR A 42 -6.62 9.59 0.89
N LEU A 43 -6.46 10.91 0.96
CA LEU A 43 -5.35 11.62 0.35
C LEU A 43 -4.08 11.43 1.18
N VAL A 44 -2.99 10.98 0.55
CA VAL A 44 -1.74 10.65 1.23
C VAL A 44 -0.55 11.22 0.47
N LYS A 45 0.39 11.85 1.18
CA LYS A 45 1.69 12.24 0.63
C LYS A 45 2.73 11.17 0.94
N TYR A 46 3.46 10.73 -0.08
CA TYR A 46 4.54 9.75 0.05
C TYR A 46 5.67 10.09 -0.94
N LYS A 47 6.92 10.19 -0.47
CA LYS A 47 8.09 10.55 -1.31
C LYS A 47 7.89 11.80 -2.18
N ASN A 48 7.23 12.83 -1.62
CA ASN A 48 6.86 14.10 -2.28
C ASN A 48 5.81 13.99 -3.40
N GLU A 49 5.24 12.81 -3.61
CA GLU A 49 4.13 12.59 -4.54
C GLU A 49 2.83 12.45 -3.75
N THR A 50 1.72 12.73 -4.45
CA THR A 50 0.38 12.64 -3.89
C THR A 50 -0.30 11.38 -4.41
N TYR A 51 -0.92 10.66 -3.48
CA TYR A 51 -1.64 9.42 -3.77
C TYR A 51 -3.03 9.45 -3.15
N TYR A 52 -3.93 8.65 -3.72
CA TYR A 52 -5.28 8.43 -3.21
C TYR A 52 -5.46 6.96 -2.91
N TRP A 53 -5.61 6.65 -1.62
CA TRP A 53 -5.94 5.31 -1.16
C TRP A 53 -7.45 5.15 -1.09
N VAL A 54 -7.98 4.34 -1.99
CA VAL A 54 -9.41 4.09 -2.14
C VAL A 54 -9.74 2.76 -1.48
N GLU A 55 -10.74 2.76 -0.62
CA GLU A 55 -11.27 1.56 0.02
C GLU A 55 -12.63 1.20 -0.54
N TYR A 56 -12.86 -0.09 -0.75
CA TYR A 56 -14.13 -0.64 -1.17
C TYR A 56 -14.76 -1.48 -0.07
N SER A 57 -16.09 -1.48 -0.03
CA SER A 57 -16.88 -2.32 0.87
C SER A 57 -18.07 -2.99 0.18
N ARG A 58 -18.47 -4.16 0.68
CA ARG A 58 -19.71 -4.86 0.34
C ARG A 58 -20.55 -4.99 1.58
N THR A 59 -21.81 -4.54 1.56
CA THR A 59 -22.73 -4.68 2.71
C THR A 59 -22.05 -4.30 4.04
N LEU A 60 -21.29 -3.18 4.02
CA LEU A 60 -20.53 -2.64 5.17
C LEU A 60 -19.30 -3.46 5.63
N MET A 61 -18.82 -4.43 4.85
CA MET A 61 -17.55 -5.16 5.09
C MET A 61 -16.48 -4.74 4.09
N TYR A 62 -15.23 -4.60 4.54
CA TYR A 62 -14.09 -4.34 3.66
C TYR A 62 -13.98 -5.41 2.57
N SER A 63 -13.84 -4.98 1.31
CA SER A 63 -13.79 -5.88 0.16
C SER A 63 -12.57 -5.67 -0.74
N GLY A 64 -11.79 -4.61 -0.50
CA GLY A 64 -10.54 -4.38 -1.20
C GLY A 64 -10.11 -2.92 -1.17
N SER A 65 -8.97 -2.65 -1.79
CA SER A 65 -8.43 -1.30 -1.94
C SER A 65 -7.92 -1.08 -3.37
N LEU A 66 -7.69 0.19 -3.71
CA LEU A 66 -6.98 0.63 -4.90
C LEU A 66 -6.11 1.83 -4.53
N LEU A 67 -4.92 1.90 -5.12
CA LEU A 67 -4.04 3.06 -5.01
C LEU A 67 -4.01 3.79 -6.34
N LEU A 68 -4.37 5.07 -6.33
CA LEU A 68 -4.28 5.98 -7.47
C LEU A 68 -3.18 7.02 -7.24
N ASP A 69 -2.46 7.40 -8.29
CA ASP A 69 -1.55 8.54 -8.27
C ASP A 69 -2.30 9.89 -8.41
N GLU A 70 -1.57 11.00 -8.43
CA GLU A 70 -2.13 12.34 -8.57
C GLU A 70 -2.89 12.58 -9.88
N ASN A 71 -2.61 11.78 -10.90
CA ASN A 71 -3.21 11.85 -12.24
C ASN A 71 -4.33 10.81 -12.41
N SER A 72 -4.84 10.25 -11.32
CA SER A 72 -5.88 9.21 -11.34
C SER A 72 -5.45 7.91 -12.03
N HIS A 73 -4.15 7.63 -12.18
CA HIS A 73 -3.70 6.35 -12.71
C HIS A 73 -3.53 5.32 -11.60
N PRO A 74 -3.92 4.05 -11.83
CA PRO A 74 -3.66 2.99 -10.87
C PRO A 74 -2.17 2.73 -10.72
N VAL A 75 -1.67 2.77 -9.48
CA VAL A 75 -0.28 2.49 -9.17
C VAL A 75 0.00 1.00 -9.35
N ARG A 76 1.06 0.67 -10.11
CA ARG A 76 1.47 -0.72 -10.37
C ARG A 76 2.80 -1.10 -9.72
N ASP A 77 3.53 -0.13 -9.19
CA ASP A 77 4.79 -0.40 -8.52
C ASP A 77 4.58 -1.27 -7.28
N LYS A 78 5.15 -2.48 -7.30
CA LYS A 78 4.99 -3.49 -6.24
C LYS A 78 5.48 -3.00 -4.88
N LYS A 79 6.56 -2.21 -4.85
CA LYS A 79 7.13 -1.72 -3.59
C LYS A 79 6.23 -0.65 -2.99
N ILE A 80 5.71 0.26 -3.81
CA ILE A 80 4.77 1.29 -3.35
C ILE A 80 3.49 0.63 -2.83
N LEU A 81 2.89 -0.28 -3.60
CA LEU A 81 1.68 -0.99 -3.19
C LEU A 81 1.87 -1.78 -1.89
N LEU A 82 3.01 -2.44 -1.72
CA LEU A 82 3.35 -3.16 -0.49
C LEU A 82 3.39 -2.21 0.72
N ILE A 83 4.05 -1.05 0.60
CA ILE A 83 4.17 -0.09 1.70
C ILE A 83 2.81 0.50 2.09
N PHE A 84 1.97 0.85 1.12
CA PHE A 84 0.61 1.33 1.39
C PHE A 84 -0.26 0.24 2.03
N SER A 85 -0.17 -1.00 1.54
CA SER A 85 -0.90 -2.14 2.12
C SER A 85 -0.50 -2.40 3.57
N ILE A 86 0.80 -2.37 3.87
CA ILE A 86 1.29 -2.52 5.25
C ILE A 86 0.84 -1.35 6.12
N ALA A 87 0.88 -0.12 5.59
CA ALA A 87 0.43 1.05 6.34
C ALA A 87 -1.06 0.94 6.72
N ASP A 88 -1.89 0.38 5.84
CA ASP A 88 -3.32 0.18 6.09
C ASP A 88 -3.54 -0.86 7.19
N ILE A 89 -2.81 -1.97 7.11
CA ILE A 89 -2.82 -3.03 8.12
C ILE A 89 -2.40 -2.49 9.49
N ILE A 90 -1.30 -1.73 9.56
CA ILE A 90 -0.85 -1.12 10.82
C ILE A 90 -1.93 -0.17 11.35
N HIS A 91 -2.39 0.77 10.53
CA HIS A 91 -3.34 1.79 10.96
C HIS A 91 -4.65 1.19 11.51
N LYS A 92 -5.15 0.11 10.88
CA LYS A 92 -6.42 -0.52 11.27
C LYS A 92 -6.28 -1.52 12.41
N ASN A 93 -5.18 -2.26 12.49
CA ASN A 93 -5.08 -3.43 13.37
C ASN A 93 -4.15 -3.25 14.56
N PHE A 94 -3.14 -2.39 14.44
CA PHE A 94 -2.17 -2.19 15.51
C PHE A 94 -2.73 -1.22 16.54
N ARG A 95 -2.27 -1.39 17.79
CA ARG A 95 -2.74 -0.64 18.94
C ARG A 95 -1.56 -0.15 19.78
N LYS A 96 -1.86 0.62 20.81
CA LYS A 96 -0.85 1.24 21.69
C LYS A 96 0.05 0.19 22.35
N GLU A 97 -0.49 -0.99 22.63
CA GLU A 97 0.22 -2.12 23.23
C GLU A 97 1.38 -2.61 22.34
N ASN A 98 1.23 -2.56 21.00
CA ASN A 98 2.31 -2.88 20.08
C ASN A 98 3.49 -1.89 20.20
N VAL A 99 3.18 -0.61 20.43
CA VAL A 99 4.19 0.44 20.65
C VAL A 99 4.86 0.27 22.01
N GLU A 100 4.06 -0.01 23.04
CA GLU A 100 4.55 -0.21 24.41
C GLU A 100 5.48 -1.41 24.51
N GLN A 101 5.17 -2.53 23.85
CA GLN A 101 6.06 -3.69 23.79
C GLN A 101 7.45 -3.33 23.25
N LEU A 102 7.54 -2.55 22.17
CA LEU A 102 8.83 -2.10 21.62
C LEU A 102 9.58 -1.17 22.60
N ARG A 103 8.85 -0.33 23.34
CA ARG A 103 9.43 0.55 24.36
C ARG A 103 9.94 -0.24 25.57
N GLU A 104 9.21 -1.26 26.01
CA GLU A 104 9.64 -2.17 27.08
C GLU A 104 10.91 -2.92 26.69
N PHE A 105 10.97 -3.49 25.48
CA PHE A 105 12.21 -4.10 24.98
C PHE A 105 13.36 -3.09 24.91
N SER A 106 13.08 -1.84 24.49
CA SER A 106 14.09 -0.78 24.48
C SER A 106 14.63 -0.49 25.88
N GLN A 107 13.76 -0.40 26.89
CA GLN A 107 14.16 -0.17 28.28
C GLN A 107 14.95 -1.35 28.83
N TYR A 108 14.52 -2.57 28.55
CA TYR A 108 15.22 -3.79 28.92
C TYR A 108 16.67 -3.77 28.41
N TYR A 109 16.89 -3.55 27.11
CA TYR A 109 18.25 -3.49 26.55
C TYR A 109 19.06 -2.30 27.06
N SER A 110 18.43 -1.17 27.38
CA SER A 110 19.11 -0.04 28.01
C SER A 110 19.61 -0.39 29.42
N SER A 111 18.80 -1.11 30.21
CA SER A 111 19.17 -1.58 31.54
C SER A 111 20.28 -2.62 31.46
N LEU A 112 20.13 -3.59 30.55
CA LEU A 112 21.11 -4.64 30.29
C LEU A 112 22.47 -4.06 29.92
N ALA A 113 22.50 -3.03 29.07
CA ALA A 113 23.72 -2.33 28.70
C ALA A 113 24.48 -1.72 29.89
N ASN A 114 23.77 -1.29 30.93
CA ASN A 114 24.40 -0.74 32.14
C ASN A 114 24.94 -1.86 33.02
N ASN A 115 24.16 -2.93 33.19
CA ASN A 115 24.52 -4.07 34.04
C ASN A 115 25.73 -4.85 33.51
N ILE A 116 25.88 -4.94 32.19
CA ILE A 116 26.98 -5.70 31.56
C ILE A 116 28.16 -4.82 31.15
N ARG A 117 28.10 -3.50 31.40
CA ARG A 117 29.12 -2.54 30.94
C ARG A 117 30.52 -2.90 31.39
N ASP A 118 30.66 -3.22 32.67
CA ASP A 118 31.95 -3.47 33.29
C ASP A 118 32.41 -4.93 33.05
N LEU A 119 31.50 -5.79 32.57
CA LEU A 119 31.77 -7.19 32.20
C LEU A 119 32.22 -7.32 30.74
N SER A 120 31.49 -6.67 29.83
CA SER A 120 31.77 -6.66 28.40
C SER A 120 31.34 -5.32 27.79
N PRO A 121 32.29 -4.39 27.56
CA PRO A 121 32.00 -3.13 26.89
C PRO A 121 31.39 -3.30 25.49
N GLU A 122 31.75 -4.38 24.80
CA GLU A 122 31.25 -4.72 23.48
C GLU A 122 29.75 -5.08 23.51
N LEU A 123 29.35 -6.01 24.38
CA LEU A 123 27.93 -6.37 24.52
C LEU A 123 27.09 -5.21 25.03
N ALA A 124 27.65 -4.39 25.92
CA ALA A 124 26.99 -3.18 26.38
C ALA A 124 26.74 -2.20 25.22
N ASN A 125 27.69 -2.05 24.30
CA ASN A 125 27.51 -1.21 23.11
C ASN A 125 26.47 -1.78 22.15
N ASP A 126 26.46 -3.10 21.94
CA ASP A 126 25.44 -3.77 21.14
C ASP A 126 24.04 -3.57 21.73
N SER A 127 23.90 -3.73 23.04
CA SER A 127 22.66 -3.50 23.79
C SER A 127 22.15 -2.06 23.64
N ARG A 128 23.03 -1.05 23.74
CA ARG A 128 22.66 0.36 23.49
C ARG A 128 22.18 0.58 22.05
N GLY A 129 22.84 -0.06 21.08
CA GLY A 129 22.45 -0.01 19.68
C GLY A 129 21.06 -0.59 19.44
N ILE A 130 20.78 -1.76 20.02
CA ILE A 130 19.49 -2.44 19.97
C ILE A 130 18.40 -1.58 20.61
N SER A 131 18.63 -1.09 21.83
CA SER A 131 17.72 -0.19 22.54
C SER A 131 17.35 1.04 21.70
N LYS A 132 18.33 1.71 21.11
CA LYS A 132 18.10 2.89 20.25
C LYS A 132 17.26 2.57 19.01
N LEU A 133 17.46 1.40 18.40
CA LEU A 133 16.70 0.98 17.23
C LEU A 133 15.25 0.63 17.61
N LEU A 134 15.04 -0.09 18.70
CA LEU A 134 13.71 -0.39 19.25
C LEU A 134 12.93 0.89 19.55
N LEU A 135 13.55 1.86 20.21
CA LEU A 135 12.92 3.15 20.51
C LEU A 135 12.50 3.87 19.22
N ARG A 136 13.37 3.92 18.21
CA ARG A 136 13.05 4.54 16.91
C ARG A 136 11.94 3.80 16.18
N SER A 137 11.97 2.46 16.17
CA SER A 137 10.88 1.65 15.60
C SER A 137 9.56 1.98 16.29
N SER A 138 9.53 2.09 17.63
CA SER A 138 8.32 2.43 18.38
C SER A 138 7.75 3.81 17.99
N GLN A 139 8.63 4.79 17.76
CA GLN A 139 8.23 6.15 17.38
C GLN A 139 7.59 6.20 15.99
N TYR A 140 8.16 5.48 15.02
CA TYR A 140 7.57 5.41 13.68
C TYR A 140 6.28 4.58 13.67
N LEU A 141 6.24 3.47 14.41
CA LEU A 141 5.05 2.66 14.54
C LEU A 141 3.88 3.46 15.14
N GLU A 142 4.13 4.22 16.20
CA GLU A 142 3.12 5.07 16.83
C GLU A 142 2.53 6.11 15.85
N LYS A 143 3.38 6.72 15.00
CA LYS A 143 2.91 7.63 13.95
C LYS A 143 2.04 6.93 12.91
N SER A 144 2.45 5.74 12.47
CA SER A 144 1.69 4.92 11.51
C SER A 144 0.36 4.39 12.09
N ILE A 145 0.27 4.20 13.41
CA ILE A 145 -0.98 3.83 14.07
C ILE A 145 -1.90 5.05 14.14
N ASN A 146 -1.39 6.19 14.61
CA ASN A 146 -2.19 7.39 14.82
C ASN A 146 -2.65 8.06 13.52
N SER A 147 -1.96 7.79 12.42
CA SER A 147 -2.30 8.30 11.09
C SER A 147 -1.90 7.30 10.03
N PHE A 148 -2.74 7.11 9.01
CA PHE A 148 -2.37 6.31 7.83
C PHE A 148 -1.18 6.96 7.09
N SER A 149 0.03 6.52 7.43
CA SER A 149 1.30 7.11 6.99
C SER A 149 2.22 6.05 6.36
N PRO A 150 2.17 5.88 5.02
CA PRO A 150 3.12 5.04 4.28
C PRO A 150 4.58 5.43 4.50
N GLN A 151 4.85 6.72 4.70
CA GLN A 151 6.21 7.22 4.94
C GLN A 151 6.77 6.77 6.30
N ASP A 152 5.98 6.90 7.37
CA ASP A 152 6.39 6.40 8.69
C ASP A 152 6.42 4.88 8.73
N THR A 153 5.55 4.21 7.98
CA THR A 153 5.57 2.75 7.82
C THR A 153 6.86 2.28 7.15
N GLU A 154 7.30 2.91 6.05
CA GLU A 154 8.58 2.60 5.43
C GLU A 154 9.75 2.81 6.40
N ASN A 155 9.71 3.90 7.18
CA ASN A 155 10.73 4.18 8.19
C ASN A 155 10.74 3.13 9.32
N TYR A 156 9.57 2.71 9.80
CA TYR A 156 9.42 1.63 10.78
C TYR A 156 10.05 0.33 10.26
N LEU A 157 9.66 -0.12 9.07
CA LEU A 157 10.19 -1.35 8.46
C LEU A 157 11.71 -1.27 8.22
N TYR A 158 12.22 -0.08 7.92
CA TYR A 158 13.65 0.17 7.78
C TYR A 158 14.39 0.05 9.12
N GLN A 159 13.85 0.61 10.21
CA GLN A 159 14.45 0.46 11.55
C GLN A 159 14.41 -1.00 12.01
N GLU A 160 13.32 -1.73 11.78
CA GLU A 160 13.24 -3.15 12.11
C GLU A 160 14.29 -3.99 11.36
N SER A 161 14.51 -3.71 10.08
CA SER A 161 15.53 -4.41 9.30
C SER A 161 16.93 -4.19 9.87
N LYS A 162 17.22 -2.96 10.33
CA LYS A 162 18.47 -2.65 11.05
C LYS A 162 18.56 -3.35 12.40
N LEU A 163 17.45 -3.38 13.13
CA LEU A 163 17.34 -4.02 14.44
C LEU A 163 17.65 -5.51 14.33
N ILE A 164 16.98 -6.23 13.44
CA ILE A 164 17.18 -7.66 13.15
C ILE A 164 18.67 -7.93 12.85
N LYS A 165 19.26 -7.18 11.92
CA LYS A 165 20.69 -7.31 11.58
C LYS A 165 21.60 -7.06 12.80
N LYS A 166 21.28 -6.05 13.61
CA LYS A 166 22.06 -5.72 14.81
C LYS A 166 21.94 -6.80 15.88
N MET A 167 20.76 -7.38 16.09
CA MET A 167 20.53 -8.48 17.02
C MET A 167 21.27 -9.75 16.59
N GLN A 168 21.26 -10.08 15.29
CA GLN A 168 22.05 -11.20 14.74
C GLN A 168 23.55 -11.02 14.98
N LEU A 169 24.08 -9.83 14.70
CA LEU A 169 25.49 -9.51 14.96
C LEU A 169 25.81 -9.57 16.45
N ALA A 170 24.94 -9.00 17.30
CA ALA A 170 25.12 -9.04 18.75
C ALA A 170 25.11 -10.47 19.30
N TYR A 171 24.28 -11.35 18.74
CA TYR A 171 24.27 -12.77 19.08
C TYR A 171 25.59 -13.43 18.67
N GLN A 172 26.05 -13.23 17.44
CA GLN A 172 27.35 -13.75 16.97
C GLN A 172 28.53 -13.28 17.83
N ASN A 173 28.56 -11.99 18.16
CA ASN A 173 29.58 -11.41 19.04
C ASN A 173 29.54 -12.07 20.42
N SER A 174 28.34 -12.30 20.97
CA SER A 174 28.21 -12.96 22.28
C SER A 174 28.72 -14.39 22.31
N LEU A 175 28.67 -15.13 21.18
CA LEU A 175 29.22 -16.49 21.09
C LEU A 175 30.75 -16.51 21.11
N SER A 176 31.40 -15.41 20.70
CA SER A 176 32.86 -15.31 20.68
C SER A 176 33.47 -15.05 22.06
N ILE A 177 32.64 -14.69 23.04
CA ILE A 177 33.07 -14.41 24.41
C ILE A 177 33.26 -15.73 25.13
N LYS A 178 34.48 -15.98 25.62
CA LYS A 178 34.79 -17.19 26.39
C LYS A 178 33.92 -17.25 27.64
N GLU A 179 33.33 -18.42 27.89
CA GLU A 179 32.64 -18.71 29.15
C GLU A 179 33.64 -18.51 30.32
N THR A 180 33.33 -17.55 31.17
CA THR A 180 34.08 -17.21 32.39
C THR A 180 33.10 -17.20 33.58
N GLU A 181 33.50 -16.70 34.74
CA GLU A 181 32.65 -16.58 35.95
C GLU A 181 31.30 -15.86 35.71
N ASN A 182 31.13 -15.14 34.60
CA ASN A 182 29.88 -14.47 34.21
C ASN A 182 28.99 -15.27 33.24
N SER A 183 29.16 -16.60 33.17
CA SER A 183 28.42 -17.48 32.24
C SER A 183 26.90 -17.35 32.33
N VAL A 184 26.35 -17.11 33.53
CA VAL A 184 24.91 -16.90 33.74
C VAL A 184 24.41 -15.61 33.08
N ILE A 185 25.17 -14.51 33.21
CA ILE A 185 24.79 -13.22 32.61
C ILE A 185 24.88 -13.29 31.09
N LEU A 186 25.93 -13.92 30.56
CA LEU A 186 26.11 -14.13 29.13
C LEU A 186 24.99 -15.00 28.54
N LYS A 187 24.61 -16.07 29.24
CA LYS A 187 23.49 -16.93 28.84
C LYS A 187 22.16 -16.17 28.84
N ASN A 188 21.85 -15.43 29.90
CA ASN A 188 20.64 -14.61 29.96
C ASN A 188 20.60 -13.55 28.83
N TYR A 189 21.74 -12.97 28.48
CA TYR A 189 21.87 -12.06 27.35
C TYR A 189 21.55 -12.76 26.02
N GLN A 190 22.14 -13.93 25.77
CA GLN A 190 21.88 -14.75 24.58
C GLN A 190 20.42 -15.18 24.47
N ASP A 191 19.83 -15.68 25.55
CA ASP A 191 18.43 -16.10 25.60
C ASP A 191 17.50 -14.91 25.31
N SER A 192 17.82 -13.72 25.86
CA SER A 192 17.04 -12.50 25.58
C SER A 192 17.11 -12.09 24.11
N LEU A 193 18.28 -12.20 23.48
CA LEU A 193 18.46 -11.91 22.07
C LEU A 193 17.59 -12.84 21.23
N VAL A 194 17.64 -14.15 21.46
CA VAL A 194 16.85 -15.13 20.70
C VAL A 194 15.35 -14.90 20.87
N ASN A 195 14.89 -14.71 22.11
CA ASN A 195 13.46 -14.54 22.40
C ASN A 195 12.89 -13.27 21.78
N ILE A 196 13.53 -12.11 22.00
CA ILE A 196 13.05 -10.84 21.46
C ILE A 196 13.23 -10.82 19.93
N PHE A 197 14.32 -11.38 19.41
CA PHE A 197 14.54 -11.49 17.97
C PHE A 197 13.43 -12.26 17.29
N GLY A 198 13.05 -13.43 17.82
CA GLY A 198 11.98 -14.25 17.27
C GLY A 198 10.63 -13.53 17.21
N VAL A 199 10.31 -12.73 18.24
CA VAL A 199 9.09 -11.90 18.24
C VAL A 199 9.14 -10.83 17.16
N ILE A 200 10.24 -10.08 17.08
CA ILE A 200 10.39 -8.98 16.10
C ILE A 200 10.40 -9.52 14.67
N GLU A 201 11.19 -10.56 14.40
CA GLU A 201 11.30 -11.17 13.07
C GLU A 201 9.97 -11.80 12.65
N GLY A 202 9.32 -12.55 13.54
CA GLY A 202 8.02 -13.17 13.25
C GLY A 202 6.92 -12.14 12.97
N ASN A 203 6.84 -11.07 13.78
CA ASN A 203 5.87 -9.99 13.55
C ASN A 203 6.12 -9.31 12.21
N ARG A 204 7.39 -9.01 11.89
CA ARG A 204 7.77 -8.40 10.62
C ARG A 204 7.44 -9.30 9.43
N GLU A 205 7.77 -10.58 9.49
CA GLU A 205 7.51 -11.52 8.41
C GLU A 205 6.01 -11.66 8.14
N ASN A 206 5.21 -11.78 9.20
CA ASN A 206 3.75 -11.83 9.09
C ASN A 206 3.20 -10.55 8.46
N LEU A 207 3.69 -9.39 8.88
CA LEU A 207 3.29 -8.11 8.33
C LEU A 207 3.63 -7.98 6.84
N LEU A 208 4.83 -8.40 6.43
CA LEU A 208 5.25 -8.41 5.03
C LEU A 208 4.40 -9.37 4.20
N LYS A 209 4.10 -10.57 4.72
CA LYS A 209 3.22 -11.55 4.04
C LYS A 209 1.80 -11.01 3.85
N SER A 210 1.21 -10.44 4.90
CA SER A 210 -0.13 -9.84 4.82
C SER A 210 -0.16 -8.64 3.87
N GLY A 211 0.86 -7.79 3.91
CA GLY A 211 1.01 -6.67 2.98
C GLY A 211 1.16 -7.13 1.53
N ASP A 212 1.93 -8.18 1.27
CA ASP A 212 2.13 -8.73 -0.08
C ASP A 212 0.83 -9.33 -0.62
N TYR A 213 0.09 -10.09 0.18
CA TYR A 213 -1.23 -10.61 -0.18
C TYR A 213 -2.19 -9.48 -0.60
N MET A 214 -2.24 -8.40 0.18
CA MET A 214 -3.09 -7.25 -0.12
C MET A 214 -2.63 -6.49 -1.38
N SER A 215 -1.32 -6.31 -1.56
CA SER A 215 -0.72 -5.73 -2.76
C SER A 215 -1.08 -6.53 -4.02
N GLN A 216 -0.98 -7.87 -3.95
CA GLN A 216 -1.38 -8.77 -5.03
C GLN A 216 -2.87 -8.65 -5.37
N ASN A 217 -3.74 -8.49 -4.36
CA ASN A 217 -5.17 -8.26 -4.59
C ASN A 217 -5.43 -6.95 -5.34
N ILE A 218 -4.70 -5.88 -5.01
CA ILE A 218 -4.78 -4.60 -5.75
C ILE A 218 -4.33 -4.80 -7.20
N GLN A 219 -3.21 -5.48 -7.43
CA GLN A 219 -2.71 -5.77 -8.78
C GLN A 219 -3.69 -6.63 -9.59
N SER A 220 -4.30 -7.63 -8.96
CA SER A 220 -5.31 -8.48 -9.58
C SER A 220 -6.55 -7.68 -9.99
N ARG A 221 -7.01 -6.75 -9.13
CA ARG A 221 -8.11 -5.83 -9.43
C ARG A 221 -7.80 -4.96 -10.64
N ILE A 222 -6.61 -4.35 -10.68
CA ILE A 222 -6.18 -3.54 -11.81
C ILE A 222 -6.13 -4.37 -13.10
N SER A 223 -5.52 -5.56 -13.04
CA SER A 223 -5.36 -6.45 -14.20
C SER A 223 -6.70 -6.98 -14.74
N SER A 224 -7.66 -7.22 -13.84
CA SER A 224 -9.01 -7.67 -14.22
C SER A 224 -9.76 -6.58 -14.98
N GLU A 225 -9.60 -5.33 -14.55
CA GLU A 225 -10.18 -4.16 -15.21
C GLU A 225 -9.53 -3.89 -16.58
N ASP A 226 -8.22 -4.01 -16.69
CA ASP A 226 -7.51 -3.88 -17.97
C ASP A 226 -8.05 -4.90 -19.00
N LYS A 227 -8.18 -6.17 -18.59
CA LYS A 227 -8.74 -7.24 -19.43
C LYS A 227 -10.19 -6.98 -19.83
N ARG A 228 -11.01 -6.41 -18.94
CA ARG A 228 -12.39 -6.01 -19.26
C ARG A 228 -12.40 -4.99 -20.39
N ARG A 229 -11.58 -3.94 -20.28
CA ARG A 229 -11.48 -2.88 -21.30
C ARG A 229 -10.97 -3.39 -22.64
N GLU A 230 -9.95 -4.25 -22.63
CA GLU A 230 -9.46 -4.90 -23.85
C GLU A 230 -10.56 -5.71 -24.53
N THR A 231 -11.33 -6.47 -23.75
CA THR A 231 -12.45 -7.27 -24.26
C THR A 231 -13.55 -6.39 -24.85
N GLU A 232 -13.93 -5.30 -24.16
CA GLU A 232 -14.91 -4.33 -24.66
C GLU A 232 -14.45 -3.69 -25.98
N MET A 233 -13.18 -3.29 -26.09
CA MET A 233 -12.63 -2.76 -27.33
C MET A 233 -12.68 -3.78 -28.48
N ILE A 234 -12.31 -5.05 -28.23
CA ILE A 234 -12.39 -6.11 -29.24
C ILE A 234 -13.84 -6.28 -29.72
N LEU A 235 -14.81 -6.29 -28.80
CA LEU A 235 -16.23 -6.41 -29.14
C LEU A 235 -16.74 -5.23 -29.96
N ILE A 236 -16.31 -4.00 -29.63
CA ILE A 236 -16.65 -2.80 -30.40
C ILE A 236 -16.10 -2.93 -31.82
N VAL A 237 -14.83 -3.32 -31.98
CA VAL A 237 -14.19 -3.51 -33.30
C VAL A 237 -14.93 -4.56 -34.12
N ILE A 238 -15.25 -5.72 -33.53
CA ILE A 238 -16.03 -6.77 -34.20
C ILE A 238 -17.39 -6.24 -34.63
N THR A 239 -18.07 -5.50 -33.76
CA THR A 239 -19.39 -4.92 -34.06
C THR A 239 -19.32 -3.94 -35.23
N ILE A 240 -18.31 -3.06 -35.26
CA ILE A 240 -18.08 -2.12 -36.37
C ILE A 240 -17.82 -2.88 -37.66
N LEU A 241 -16.98 -3.92 -37.64
CA LEU A 241 -16.70 -4.74 -38.83
C LEU A 241 -17.97 -5.44 -39.36
N LEU A 242 -18.81 -5.98 -38.47
CA LEU A 242 -20.10 -6.57 -38.84
C LEU A 242 -21.05 -5.54 -39.45
N LEU A 243 -21.14 -4.33 -38.89
CA LEU A 243 -21.97 -3.25 -39.45
C LEU A 243 -21.48 -2.83 -40.85
N ILE A 244 -20.17 -2.71 -41.05
CA ILE A 244 -19.56 -2.44 -42.35
C ILE A 244 -19.90 -3.56 -43.34
N PHE A 245 -19.77 -4.82 -42.94
CA PHE A 245 -20.10 -5.98 -43.77
C PHE A 245 -21.57 -5.99 -44.20
N VAL A 246 -22.49 -5.76 -43.26
CA VAL A 246 -23.93 -5.65 -43.55
C VAL A 246 -24.23 -4.48 -44.51
N PHE A 247 -23.54 -3.35 -44.34
CA PHE A 247 -23.67 -2.20 -45.25
C PHE A 247 -23.22 -2.55 -46.68
N PHE A 248 -22.11 -3.29 -46.85
CA PHE A 248 -21.66 -3.73 -48.17
C PHE A 248 -22.59 -4.76 -48.82
N LEU A 249 -23.19 -5.67 -48.04
CA LEU A 249 -24.19 -6.61 -48.54
C LEU A 249 -25.50 -5.93 -48.97
N ARG A 250 -25.86 -4.80 -48.35
CA ARG A 250 -27.08 -4.02 -48.67
C ARG A 250 -26.89 -3.02 -49.82
N ARG A 251 -25.71 -2.90 -50.42
CA ARG A 251 -25.58 -2.10 -51.66
C ARG A 251 -26.45 -2.77 -52.75
N PRO A 252 -27.48 -2.09 -53.29
CA PRO A 252 -28.24 -2.66 -54.40
C PRO A 252 -27.26 -2.93 -55.54
N LYS A 253 -27.30 -4.15 -56.09
CA LYS A 253 -26.67 -4.45 -57.38
C LYS A 253 -27.15 -3.38 -58.35
N ARG A 254 -26.32 -2.37 -58.64
CA ARG A 254 -26.50 -1.56 -59.84
C ARG A 254 -26.33 -2.54 -60.99
N TRP A 255 -27.48 -3.02 -61.46
CA TRP A 255 -27.69 -3.77 -62.67
C TRP A 255 -26.73 -3.22 -63.72
N HIS A 256 -25.80 -4.05 -64.21
CA HIS A 256 -25.15 -3.76 -65.47
C HIS A 256 -26.27 -3.69 -66.52
N SER A 257 -26.68 -2.48 -66.88
CA SER A 257 -27.46 -2.23 -68.08
C SER A 257 -26.57 -2.59 -69.26
N SER A 258 -26.63 -3.84 -69.70
CA SER A 258 -26.13 -4.24 -71.01
C SER A 258 -27.00 -3.55 -72.05
N LYS A 259 -26.50 -2.45 -72.61
CA LYS A 259 -27.05 -1.88 -73.84
C LYS A 259 -26.91 -2.94 -74.93
N HIS A 260 -28.01 -3.57 -75.33
CA HIS A 260 -28.06 -4.29 -76.60
C HIS A 260 -27.87 -3.28 -77.73
N PRO A 261 -26.90 -3.46 -78.64
CA PRO A 261 -26.87 -2.69 -79.88
C PRO A 261 -27.94 -3.25 -80.82
N GLN A 262 -28.87 -2.39 -81.28
CA GLN A 262 -29.73 -2.69 -82.43
C GLN A 262 -28.89 -2.56 -83.72
N PRO A 263 -28.89 -3.55 -84.62
CA PRO A 263 -28.49 -3.33 -86.01
C PRO A 263 -29.66 -2.75 -86.83
N PRO A 264 -29.34 -2.00 -87.91
CA PRO A 264 -30.31 -1.16 -88.61
C PRO A 264 -31.26 -1.97 -89.50
N LEU A 265 -32.48 -1.43 -89.66
CA LEU A 265 -33.47 -1.86 -90.64
C LEU A 265 -32.88 -1.75 -92.05
N GLY A 266 -32.62 -2.90 -92.65
CA GLY A 266 -32.32 -3.05 -94.07
C GLY A 266 -33.61 -3.26 -94.85
N SER A 267 -33.77 -2.42 -95.86
CA SER A 267 -34.79 -2.41 -96.92
C SER A 267 -34.84 -3.69 -97.75
N SER A 268 -36.05 -4.18 -98.04
CA SER A 268 -36.59 -4.54 -99.39
C SER A 268 -38.04 -5.01 -99.24
#